data_AF-A0A7V5W4P2-F1
#
_entry.id   AF-A0A7V5W4P2-F1
#
_cell.length_a   1.000
_cell.length_b   1.000
_cell.length_c   1.000
_cell.angle_alpha   90.00
_cell.angle_beta   90.00
_cell.angle_gamma   90.00
#
_symmetry.space_group_name_H-M   'P 1'
#
loop_
_entity.id
_entity.type
_entity.pdbx_description
1 polymer ?
#
loop_
_entity_poly.entity_id
_entity_poly.type
_entity_poly.pdbx_seq_one_letter_code
_entity_poly.pdbx_strand_id
1 'polypeptide(L)'
;MPRVRELQVTASVIADLIDAGRFTTAEKALREIREDSPIVHVLRAEVEIYFSHLHEAERLLDEVAQEAREVEVAARYAMARGELSYWLYRYEEAEEHFHIALHFYKFLGETFRQAVALYNLGRLERRRARFEEAE
;
A
#
# COMPACT_ATOMS: atom_id res chain seq x y z
N MET A 1 -15.66 -29.83 24.68
CA MET A 1 -14.78 -28.64 24.61
C MET A 1 -14.47 -28.40 23.12
N PRO A 2 -15.13 -27.46 22.43
CA PRO A 2 -14.70 -27.12 21.08
C PRO A 2 -13.37 -26.39 21.17
N ARG A 3 -12.35 -26.89 20.45
CA ARG A 3 -11.06 -26.22 20.30
C ARG A 3 -11.32 -24.84 19.69
N VAL A 4 -10.97 -23.78 20.42
CA VAL A 4 -10.79 -22.46 19.83
C VAL A 4 -9.77 -22.64 18.73
N ARG A 5 -10.18 -22.56 17.46
CA ARG A 5 -9.24 -22.40 16.36
C ARG A 5 -8.50 -21.11 16.69
N GLU A 6 -7.22 -21.21 17.02
CA GLU A 6 -6.31 -20.08 16.83
C GLU A 6 -6.54 -19.64 15.38
N LEU A 7 -7.22 -18.50 15.20
CA LEU A 7 -7.39 -17.90 13.89
C LEU A 7 -5.98 -17.52 13.45
N GLN A 8 -5.38 -18.36 12.61
CA GLN A 8 -4.09 -18.09 12.02
C GLN A 8 -4.21 -16.76 11.28
N VAL A 9 -3.40 -15.79 11.67
CA VAL A 9 -3.35 -14.49 11.00
C VAL A 9 -2.93 -14.74 9.55
N THR A 10 -3.72 -14.24 8.61
CA THR A 10 -3.45 -14.31 7.16
C THR A 10 -3.19 -12.92 6.59
N ALA A 11 -2.51 -12.86 5.45
CA ALA A 11 -2.31 -11.61 4.71
C ALA A 11 -3.66 -10.92 4.39
N SER A 12 -4.70 -11.68 4.06
CA SER A 12 -6.05 -11.13 3.78
C SER A 12 -6.69 -10.43 4.99
N VAL A 13 -6.55 -10.99 6.20
CA VAL A 13 -7.08 -10.34 7.41
C VAL A 13 -6.33 -9.03 7.69
N ILE A 14 -5.02 -9.00 7.45
CA ILE A 14 -4.20 -7.80 7.60
C ILE A 14 -4.58 -6.75 6.55
N ALA A 15 -4.80 -7.17 5.31
CA ALA A 15 -5.29 -6.35 4.23
C ALA A 15 -6.61 -5.65 4.61
N ASP A 16 -7.58 -6.40 5.13
CA ASP A 16 -8.86 -5.85 5.59
C ASP A 16 -8.69 -4.87 6.76
N LEU A 17 -7.73 -5.12 7.66
CA LEU A 17 -7.42 -4.20 8.75
C LEU A 17 -6.89 -2.86 8.23
N ILE A 18 -6.00 -2.90 7.24
CA ILE A 18 -5.45 -1.69 6.62
C ILE A 18 -6.53 -0.92 5.87
N ASP A 19 -7.35 -1.59 5.06
CA ASP A 19 -8.44 -0.96 4.32
C ASP A 19 -9.48 -0.30 5.24
N ALA A 20 -9.70 -0.88 6.42
CA ALA A 20 -10.55 -0.32 7.47
C ALA A 20 -9.86 0.76 8.33
N GLY A 21 -8.61 1.14 8.02
CA GLY A 21 -7.83 2.14 8.74
C GLY A 21 -7.33 1.69 10.12
N ARG A 22 -7.37 0.39 10.45
CA ARG A 22 -6.97 -0.17 11.75
C ARG A 22 -5.47 -0.52 11.77
N PHE A 23 -4.61 0.44 11.48
CA PHE A 23 -3.16 0.23 11.31
C PHE A 23 -2.45 -0.31 12.56
N THR A 24 -2.82 0.12 13.78
CA THR A 24 -2.23 -0.43 15.02
C THR A 24 -2.57 -1.92 15.22
N THR A 25 -3.75 -2.36 14.78
CA THR A 25 -4.13 -3.77 14.83
C THR A 25 -3.44 -4.55 13.71
N ALA A 26 -3.33 -3.96 12.51
CA ALA A 26 -2.60 -4.55 11.39
C ALA A 26 -1.12 -4.78 11.73
N GLU A 27 -0.47 -3.81 12.39
CA GLU A 27 0.91 -3.92 12.85
C GLU A 27 1.11 -5.10 13.81
N LYS A 28 0.20 -5.26 14.79
CA LYS A 28 0.25 -6.41 15.72
C LYS A 28 0.08 -7.73 14.99
N ALA A 29 -0.89 -7.80 14.08
CA ALA A 29 -1.14 -8.99 13.26
C ALA A 29 0.09 -9.33 12.38
N LEU A 30 0.75 -8.33 11.79
CA LEU A 30 2.00 -8.51 11.04
C LEU A 30 3.16 -9.03 11.90
N ARG A 31 3.19 -8.81 13.21
CA ARG A 31 4.21 -9.40 14.09
C ARG A 31 3.96 -10.88 14.38
N GLU A 32 2.71 -11.33 14.26
CA GLU A 32 2.27 -12.69 14.56
C GLU A 32 2.16 -13.59 13.32
N ILE A 33 2.09 -12.98 12.13
CA ILE A 33 2.03 -13.74 10.87
C ILE A 33 3.33 -14.52 10.65
N ARG A 34 3.19 -15.81 10.31
CA ARG A 34 4.32 -16.71 9.96
C ARG A 34 4.55 -16.82 8.46
N GLU A 35 3.60 -16.33 7.67
CA GLU A 35 3.70 -16.30 6.22
C GLU A 35 4.77 -15.29 5.82
N ASP A 36 5.72 -15.76 5.02
CA ASP A 36 6.73 -14.92 4.39
C ASP A 36 6.45 -14.90 2.89
N SER A 37 5.84 -13.81 2.43
CA SER A 37 5.37 -13.67 1.04
C SER A 37 5.45 -12.22 0.59
N PRO A 38 5.47 -11.96 -0.74
CA PRO A 38 5.53 -10.60 -1.28
C PRO A 38 4.39 -9.72 -0.78
N ILE A 39 3.18 -10.28 -0.64
CA ILE A 39 2.03 -9.52 -0.12
C ILE A 39 2.26 -9.09 1.34
N VAL A 40 2.81 -9.95 2.20
CA VAL A 40 3.08 -9.60 3.60
C VAL A 40 4.08 -8.44 3.72
N HIS A 41 5.11 -8.42 2.88
CA HIS A 41 6.07 -7.31 2.83
C HIS A 41 5.43 -6.01 2.36
N VAL A 42 4.58 -6.05 1.33
CA VAL A 42 3.83 -4.87 0.87
C VAL A 42 2.90 -4.36 1.98
N LEU A 43 2.17 -5.24 2.66
CA LEU A 43 1.29 -4.87 3.79
C LEU A 43 2.09 -4.26 4.94
N ARG A 44 3.30 -4.78 5.20
CA ARG A 44 4.21 -4.20 6.20
C ARG A 44 4.67 -2.81 5.77
N ALA A 45 5.06 -2.63 4.52
CA ALA A 45 5.44 -1.31 3.99
C ALA A 45 4.29 -0.29 4.10
N GLU A 46 3.04 -0.69 3.81
CA GLU A 46 1.87 0.19 4.00
C GLU A 46 1.71 0.66 5.46
N VAL A 47 1.96 -0.24 6.43
CA VAL A 47 1.96 0.09 7.85
C VAL A 47 3.12 1.01 8.23
N GLU A 48 4.33 0.75 7.72
CA GLU A 48 5.50 1.60 7.96
C GLU A 48 5.31 3.01 7.36
N ILE A 49 4.71 3.13 6.18
CA ILE A 49 4.35 4.42 5.56
C ILE A 49 3.37 5.17 6.47
N TYR A 50 2.33 4.49 6.96
CA TYR A 50 1.34 5.10 7.87
C TYR A 50 2.00 5.67 9.13
N PHE A 51 2.96 4.95 9.71
CA PHE A 51 3.72 5.40 10.88
C PHE A 51 4.95 6.28 10.55
N SER A 52 5.09 6.70 9.29
CA SER A 52 6.18 7.57 8.80
C SER A 52 7.59 6.96 8.92
N HIS A 53 7.72 5.64 9.00
CA HIS A 53 8.99 4.92 8.93
C HIS A 53 9.40 4.68 7.47
N LEU A 54 9.56 5.78 6.72
CA LEU A 54 9.69 5.75 5.25
C LEU A 54 10.91 4.97 4.75
N HIS A 55 12.02 4.97 5.48
CA HIS A 55 13.21 4.21 5.09
C HIS A 55 12.98 2.70 5.13
N GLU A 56 12.26 2.23 6.16
CA GLU A 56 11.94 0.81 6.29
C GLU A 56 10.90 0.40 5.23
N ALA A 57 9.91 1.26 4.97
CA ALA A 57 8.97 1.05 3.87
C ALA A 57 9.68 0.95 2.51
N GLU A 58 10.65 1.82 2.23
CA GLU A 58 11.44 1.80 0.99
C GLU A 58 12.21 0.48 0.87
N ARG A 59 12.91 0.07 1.93
CA ARG A 59 13.64 -1.22 1.99
C ARG A 59 12.72 -2.40 1.68
N LEU A 60 11.57 -2.48 2.36
CA LEU A 60 10.60 -3.57 2.18
C LEU A 60 10.06 -3.64 0.76
N LEU A 61 9.78 -2.49 0.14
CA LEU A 61 9.27 -2.46 -1.24
C LEU A 61 10.37 -2.81 -2.25
N ASP A 62 11.60 -2.33 -2.06
CA ASP A 62 12.72 -2.68 -2.94
C ASP A 62 13.02 -4.19 -2.93
N GLU A 63 12.92 -4.83 -1.76
CA GLU A 63 13.14 -6.28 -1.60
C GLU A 63 12.14 -7.13 -2.41
N VAL A 64 10.89 -6.68 -2.53
CA VAL A 64 9.82 -7.45 -3.20
C VAL A 64 9.51 -7.00 -4.62
N ALA A 65 10.22 -5.99 -5.14
CA ALA A 65 9.97 -5.43 -6.46
C ALA A 65 10.00 -6.46 -7.61
N GLN A 66 10.90 -7.45 -7.54
CA GLN A 66 11.04 -8.50 -8.56
C GLN A 66 10.04 -9.66 -8.39
N GLU A 67 9.38 -9.72 -7.24
CA GLU A 67 8.49 -10.81 -6.82
C GLU A 67 7.00 -10.44 -6.88
N ALA A 68 6.68 -9.13 -6.94
CA ALA A 68 5.32 -8.60 -7.09
C ALA A 68 4.73 -8.84 -8.51
N ARG A 69 4.64 -10.11 -8.93
CA ARG A 69 4.18 -10.52 -10.28
C ARG A 69 2.69 -10.83 -10.35
N GLU A 70 2.14 -11.30 -9.25
CA GLU A 70 0.70 -11.55 -9.14
C GLU A 70 -0.05 -10.21 -9.15
N VAL A 71 -1.12 -10.12 -9.94
CA VAL A 71 -1.80 -8.84 -10.23
C VAL A 71 -2.26 -8.12 -8.96
N GLU A 72 -2.79 -8.85 -7.97
CA GLU A 72 -3.22 -8.28 -6.69
C GLU A 72 -2.04 -7.67 -5.91
N VAL A 73 -0.92 -8.40 -5.85
CA VAL A 73 0.31 -7.95 -5.18
C VAL A 73 0.89 -6.75 -5.92
N ALA A 74 0.96 -6.79 -7.24
CA ALA A 74 1.45 -5.70 -8.09
C ALA A 74 0.60 -4.42 -7.90
N ALA A 75 -0.71 -4.56 -7.76
CA ALA A 75 -1.62 -3.44 -7.54
C ALA A 75 -1.35 -2.75 -6.19
N ARG A 76 -1.26 -3.51 -5.10
CA ARG A 76 -0.93 -2.96 -3.77
C ARG A 76 0.50 -2.44 -3.70
N TYR A 77 1.46 -3.14 -4.30
CA TYR A 77 2.84 -2.69 -4.40
C TYR A 77 2.92 -1.32 -5.08
N ALA A 78 2.28 -1.16 -6.24
CA ALA A 78 2.24 0.13 -6.95
C ALA A 78 1.58 1.21 -6.10
N MET A 79 0.50 0.90 -5.40
CA MET A 79 -0.15 1.87 -4.51
C MET A 79 0.77 2.31 -3.35
N ALA A 80 1.44 1.36 -2.70
CA ALA A 80 2.37 1.62 -1.60
C ALA A 80 3.61 2.40 -2.07
N ARG A 81 4.19 2.05 -3.23
CA ARG A 81 5.27 2.83 -3.87
C ARG A 81 4.85 4.25 -4.16
N GLY A 82 3.66 4.44 -4.74
CA GLY A 82 3.13 5.78 -5.02
C GLY A 82 2.99 6.64 -3.75
N GLU A 83 2.45 6.06 -2.67
CA GLU A 83 2.30 6.76 -1.39
C GLU A 83 3.68 7.07 -0.78
N LEU A 84 4.62 6.12 -0.79
CA LEU A 84 5.99 6.34 -0.34
C LEU A 84 6.66 7.48 -1.12
N SER A 85 6.63 7.43 -2.45
CA SER A 85 7.21 8.46 -3.31
C SER A 85 6.59 9.84 -3.05
N TYR A 86 5.27 9.89 -2.79
CA TYR A 86 4.61 11.13 -2.38
C TYR A 86 5.20 11.71 -1.09
N TRP A 87 5.38 10.88 -0.05
CA TRP A 87 5.96 11.31 1.23
C TRP A 87 7.46 11.64 1.14
N LEU A 88 8.17 11.05 0.18
CA LEU A 88 9.55 11.36 -0.17
C LEU A 88 9.70 12.53 -1.15
N TYR A 89 8.60 13.24 -1.48
CA TYR A 89 8.58 14.39 -2.39
C TYR A 89 9.00 14.07 -3.84
N ARG A 90 8.93 12.79 -4.25
CA ARG A 90 9.21 12.30 -5.61
C ARG A 90 7.89 12.22 -6.39
N TYR A 91 7.34 13.38 -6.76
CA TYR A 91 5.94 13.47 -7.21
C TYR A 91 5.67 12.84 -8.57
N GLU A 92 6.64 12.86 -9.48
CA GLU A 92 6.55 12.23 -10.79
C GLU A 92 6.49 10.70 -10.64
N GLU A 93 7.39 10.13 -9.83
CA GLU A 93 7.38 8.69 -9.50
C GLU A 93 6.07 8.28 -8.80
N ALA A 94 5.56 9.14 -7.91
CA ALA A 94 4.29 8.91 -7.25
C ALA A 94 3.11 8.83 -8.24
N GLU A 95 3.05 9.77 -9.21
CA GLU A 95 2.01 9.80 -10.24
C GLU A 95 2.03 8.53 -11.10
N GLU A 96 3.21 8.14 -11.58
CA GLU A 96 3.39 6.92 -12.38
C GLU A 96 2.85 5.69 -11.64
N HIS A 97 3.25 5.53 -10.37
CA HIS A 97 2.82 4.42 -9.54
C HIS A 97 1.31 4.44 -9.23
N PHE A 98 0.72 5.60 -8.96
CA PHE A 98 -0.73 5.69 -8.76
C PHE A 98 -1.52 5.36 -10.04
N HIS A 99 -1.02 5.73 -11.22
CA HIS A 99 -1.63 5.31 -12.48
C HIS A 99 -1.54 3.79 -12.71
N ILE A 100 -0.40 3.18 -12.41
CA ILE A 100 -0.23 1.72 -12.47
C ILE A 100 -1.21 1.03 -11.50
N ALA A 101 -1.28 1.48 -10.26
CA ALA A 101 -2.22 0.95 -9.27
C ALA A 101 -3.68 1.08 -9.73
N LEU A 102 -4.07 2.25 -10.25
CA LEU A 102 -5.40 2.49 -10.79
C LEU A 102 -5.72 1.55 -11.96
N HIS A 103 -4.76 1.29 -12.85
CA HIS A 103 -4.94 0.34 -13.95
C HIS A 103 -5.23 -1.07 -13.44
N PHE A 104 -4.44 -1.56 -12.48
CA PHE A 104 -4.67 -2.88 -11.91
C PHE A 104 -5.97 -2.98 -11.11
N TYR A 105 -6.32 -1.96 -10.29
CA TYR A 105 -7.58 -1.99 -9.55
C TYR A 105 -8.81 -1.88 -10.45
N LYS A 106 -8.69 -1.26 -11.64
CA LYS A 106 -9.72 -1.34 -12.68
C LYS A 106 -9.86 -2.75 -13.23
N PHE A 107 -8.74 -3.40 -13.56
CA PHE A 107 -8.73 -4.78 -14.04
C PHE A 107 -9.32 -5.76 -13.02
N LEU A 108 -9.01 -5.58 -11.74
CA LEU A 108 -9.52 -6.42 -10.63
C LEU A 108 -10.97 -6.10 -10.23
N GLY A 109 -11.55 -4.98 -10.68
CA GLY A 109 -12.89 -4.55 -10.26
C GLY A 109 -12.95 -3.96 -8.84
N GLU A 110 -11.81 -3.64 -8.24
CA GLU A 110 -11.64 -3.13 -6.87
C GLU A 110 -12.03 -1.65 -6.75
N THR A 111 -13.34 -1.36 -6.75
CA THR A 111 -13.88 0.01 -6.84
C THR A 111 -13.42 0.91 -5.69
N PHE A 112 -13.33 0.38 -4.46
CA PHE A 112 -12.82 1.14 -3.32
C PHE A 112 -11.36 1.58 -3.55
N ARG A 113 -10.49 0.65 -3.95
CA ARG A 113 -9.07 0.94 -4.18
C ARG A 113 -8.85 1.85 -5.41
N GLN A 114 -9.69 1.74 -6.44
CA GLN A 114 -9.72 2.72 -7.54
C GLN A 114 -9.97 4.14 -7.02
N ALA A 115 -10.93 4.32 -6.11
CA ALA A 115 -11.22 5.62 -5.53
C ALA A 115 -10.04 6.17 -4.71
N VAL A 116 -9.34 5.31 -3.95
CA VAL A 116 -8.14 5.72 -3.20
C VAL A 116 -7.02 6.16 -4.16
N ALA A 117 -6.75 5.41 -5.24
CA ALA A 117 -5.76 5.78 -6.23
C ALA A 117 -6.10 7.13 -6.93
N LEU A 118 -7.36 7.34 -7.29
CA LEU A 118 -7.84 8.60 -7.86
C LEU A 118 -7.72 9.77 -6.88
N TYR A 119 -8.02 9.55 -5.60
CA TYR A 119 -7.84 10.56 -4.56
C TYR A 119 -6.37 10.99 -4.46
N ASN A 120 -5.44 10.04 -4.51
CA ASN A 120 -4.01 10.31 -4.46
C ASN A 120 -3.49 11.06 -5.70
N LEU A 121 -3.96 10.71 -6.90
CA LEU A 121 -3.71 11.51 -8.11
C LEU A 121 -4.25 12.94 -7.95
N GLY A 122 -5.46 13.11 -7.40
CA GLY A 122 -6.02 14.43 -7.11
C GLY A 122 -5.22 15.24 -6.09
N ARG A 123 -4.54 14.59 -5.13
CA ARG A 123 -3.59 15.26 -4.20
C ARG A 123 -2.37 15.81 -4.93
N LEU A 124 -1.88 15.12 -5.95
CA LEU A 124 -0.75 15.56 -6.77
C LEU A 124 -1.13 16.76 -7.64
N GLU A 125 -2.26 16.68 -8.34
CA GLU A 125 -2.77 17.79 -9.17
C GLU A 125 -3.00 19.06 -8.34
N ARG A 126 -3.59 18.91 -7.15
CA ARG A 126 -3.73 20.03 -6.21
C ARG A 126 -2.40 20.61 -5.76
N ARG A 127 -1.32 19.83 -5.71
CA ARG A 127 0.02 20.36 -5.38
C ARG A 127 0.58 21.14 -6.56
N ARG A 128 0.50 20.59 -7.77
CA ARG A 128 0.95 21.25 -9.01
C ARG A 128 0.32 22.61 -9.19
N ALA A 129 -1.01 22.70 -9.11
CA ALA A 129 -1.73 23.97 -9.23
C ALA A 129 -1.28 25.02 -8.20
N ARG A 130 -0.96 24.62 -6.95
CA ARG A 130 -0.45 25.56 -5.94
C ARG A 130 0.97 26.04 -6.21
N PHE A 131 1.80 25.24 -6.88
CA PHE A 131 3.14 25.67 -7.29
C PHE A 131 3.06 26.61 -8.49
N GLU A 132 2.20 26.32 -9.46
CA GLU A 132 1.93 27.19 -10.61
C GLU A 132 1.37 28.56 -10.19
N GLU A 133 0.52 28.61 -9.16
CA GLU A 133 0.02 29.87 -8.59
C GLU A 133 1.09 30.68 -7.83
N ALA A 134 2.21 30.06 -7.45
CA ALA A 134 3.28 30.69 -6.68
C ALA A 134 4.44 31.21 -7.54
N GLU A 135 4.48 30.88 -8.83
CA GLU A 135 5.42 31.38 -9.85
C GLU A 135 4.96 32.71 -10.48
#